data_AF-A0A6I9N3A6-F1
#
_entry.id   AF-A0A6I9N3A6-F1
#
_cell.length_a   1.000
_cell.length_b   1.000
_cell.length_c   1.000
_cell.angle_alpha   90.00
_cell.angle_beta   90.00
_cell.angle_gamma   90.00
#
_symmetry.space_group_name_H-M   'P 1'
#
loop_
_entity.id
_entity.type
_entity.pdbx_description
1 polymer ?
#
loop_
_entity_poly.entity_id
_entity_poly.type
_entity_poly.pdbx_seq_one_letter_code
_entity_poly.pdbx_strand_id
1 'polypeptide(L)'
;MLHDHDRNLKYYQGIRAAVGRVKARGEKVIVLDIGTGTGLLSMMALTAGADFCFAVEVFKPMAEAAQSIVKKNGFSEKIKIINKHSTDVTVGPGQTHTQLHEY
;
A
#
# COMPACT_ATOMS: atom_id res chain seq x y z
N MET A 1 7.96 -15.64 -3.42
CA MET A 1 7.07 -14.47 -3.66
C MET A 1 7.72 -13.41 -4.56
N LEU A 2 8.79 -12.73 -4.16
CA LEU A 2 9.36 -11.64 -4.98
C LEU A 2 9.97 -12.09 -6.31
N HIS A 3 10.63 -13.26 -6.36
CA HIS A 3 11.14 -13.85 -7.61
C HIS A 3 10.07 -14.58 -8.45
N ASP A 4 8.81 -14.56 -8.01
CA ASP A 4 7.70 -15.15 -8.76
C ASP A 4 7.24 -14.17 -9.85
N HIS A 5 7.85 -14.29 -11.03
CA HIS A 5 7.62 -13.37 -12.13
C HIS A 5 6.18 -13.42 -12.67
N ASP A 6 5.59 -14.62 -12.81
CA ASP A 6 4.21 -14.73 -13.32
C ASP A 6 3.24 -14.05 -12.36
N ARG A 7 3.34 -14.37 -11.07
CA ARG A 7 2.49 -13.74 -10.04
C ARG A 7 2.60 -12.22 -10.08
N ASN A 8 3.82 -11.68 -10.07
CA ASN A 8 4.04 -10.23 -10.06
C ASN A 8 3.51 -9.56 -11.34
N LEU A 9 3.67 -10.20 -12.51
CA LEU A 9 3.15 -9.69 -13.77
C LEU A 9 1.62 -9.65 -13.77
N LYS A 10 0.96 -10.72 -13.31
CA LYS A 10 -0.51 -10.82 -13.27
C LYS A 10 -1.11 -9.80 -12.31
N TYR A 11 -0.53 -9.63 -11.13
CA TYR A 11 -0.94 -8.54 -10.22
C TYR A 11 -0.78 -7.18 -10.88
N TYR A 12 0.35 -6.92 -11.51
CA TYR A 12 0.59 -5.59 -12.10
C TYR A 12 -0.39 -5.28 -13.24
N GLN A 13 -0.69 -6.26 -14.11
CA GLN A 13 -1.71 -6.11 -15.15
C GLN A 13 -3.10 -5.81 -14.55
N GLY A 14 -3.51 -6.58 -13.53
CA GLY A 14 -4.78 -6.36 -12.84
C GLY A 14 -4.87 -4.98 -12.18
N ILE A 15 -3.81 -4.56 -11.48
CA ILE A 15 -3.69 -3.25 -10.83
C ILE A 15 -3.82 -2.13 -11.86
N ARG A 16 -3.08 -2.20 -12.97
CA ARG A 16 -3.15 -1.17 -14.04
C ARG A 16 -4.56 -1.06 -14.61
N ALA A 17 -5.21 -2.19 -14.88
CA ALA A 17 -6.58 -2.20 -15.39
C ALA A 17 -7.57 -1.61 -14.37
N ALA A 18 -7.45 -1.97 -13.08
CA ALA A 18 -8.32 -1.47 -12.02
C ALA A 18 -8.16 0.04 -11.80
N VAL A 19 -6.92 0.51 -11.65
CA VAL A 19 -6.61 1.94 -11.52
C VAL A 19 -7.12 2.71 -12.73
N GLY A 20 -6.85 2.23 -13.94
CA GLY A 20 -7.32 2.84 -15.18
C GLY A 20 -8.85 2.99 -15.24
N ARG A 21 -9.61 1.99 -14.79
CA ARG A 21 -11.08 2.06 -14.73
C ARG A 21 -11.60 3.14 -13.78
N VAL A 22 -10.97 3.33 -12.62
CA VAL A 22 -11.38 4.38 -11.67
C VAL A 22 -11.01 5.76 -12.22
N LYS A 23 -9.80 5.91 -12.79
CA LYS A 23 -9.39 7.17 -13.43
C LYS A 23 -10.29 7.57 -14.60
N ALA A 24 -10.71 6.61 -15.42
CA ALA A 24 -11.61 6.87 -16.54
C ALA A 24 -12.97 7.43 -16.11
N ARG A 25 -13.38 7.23 -14.84
CA ARG A 25 -14.58 7.85 -14.25
C ARG A 25 -14.33 9.25 -13.67
N GLY A 26 -13.10 9.76 -13.75
CA GLY A 26 -12.71 11.05 -13.15
C GLY A 26 -12.63 11.02 -11.63
N GLU A 27 -12.60 9.84 -11.02
CA GLU A 27 -12.55 9.66 -9.56
C GLU A 27 -11.10 9.60 -9.05
N LYS A 28 -10.91 10.05 -7.81
CA LYS A 28 -9.65 9.86 -7.09
C LYS A 28 -9.44 8.38 -6.79
N VAL A 29 -8.26 7.85 -7.08
CA VAL A 29 -7.92 6.45 -6.89
C VAL A 29 -7.18 6.27 -5.56
N ILE A 30 -7.93 5.86 -4.54
CA ILE A 30 -7.37 5.48 -3.24
C ILE A 30 -7.32 3.96 -3.16
N VAL A 31 -6.14 3.41 -2.91
CA VAL A 31 -5.92 1.96 -2.85
C VAL A 31 -5.74 1.50 -1.40
N LEU A 32 -6.30 0.34 -1.07
CA LEU A 32 -6.04 -0.41 0.15
C LEU A 32 -5.30 -1.71 -0.20
N ASP A 33 -4.06 -1.87 0.29
CA ASP A 33 -3.21 -3.04 0.07
C ASP A 33 -3.09 -3.83 1.38
N ILE A 34 -3.81 -4.94 1.48
CA ILE A 34 -3.87 -5.78 2.70
C ILE A 34 -2.79 -6.86 2.63
N GLY A 35 -1.93 -6.92 3.64
CA GLY A 35 -0.78 -7.82 3.63
C GLY A 35 0.29 -7.30 2.67
N THR A 36 0.66 -6.02 2.82
CA THR A 36 1.52 -5.35 1.85
C THR A 36 2.94 -5.95 1.76
N GLY A 37 3.38 -6.66 2.80
CA GLY A 37 4.69 -7.29 2.85
C GLY A 37 5.81 -6.26 2.64
N THR A 38 6.39 -6.22 1.44
CA THR A 38 7.46 -5.27 1.09
C THR A 38 6.97 -3.94 0.53
N GLY A 39 5.67 -3.77 0.30
CA GLY A 39 5.11 -2.59 -0.37
C GLY A 39 5.06 -2.70 -1.90
N LEU A 40 5.41 -3.86 -2.48
CA LEU A 40 5.52 -4.02 -3.95
C LEU A 40 4.21 -3.66 -4.67
N LEU A 41 3.07 -4.17 -4.21
CA LEU A 41 1.79 -3.95 -4.89
C LEU A 41 1.29 -2.51 -4.72
N SER A 42 1.52 -1.89 -3.56
CA SER A 42 1.29 -0.46 -3.35
C SER A 42 2.12 0.42 -4.30
N MET A 43 3.40 0.08 -4.52
CA MET A 43 4.24 0.79 -5.49
C MET A 43 3.77 0.55 -6.94
N MET A 44 3.33 -0.66 -7.29
CA MET A 44 2.68 -0.95 -8.58
C MET A 44 1.41 -0.11 -8.78
N ALA A 45 0.62 0.11 -7.73
CA ALA A 45 -0.58 0.94 -7.80
C ALA A 45 -0.24 2.42 -8.06
N LEU A 46 0.76 2.98 -7.38
CA LEU A 46 1.18 4.36 -7.62
C LEU A 46 1.78 4.56 -9.01
N THR A 47 2.59 3.62 -9.49
CA THR A 47 3.14 3.68 -10.86
C THR A 47 2.05 3.52 -11.93
N ALA A 48 0.97 2.79 -11.64
CA ALA A 48 -0.23 2.72 -12.47
C ALA A 48 -1.07 4.02 -12.45
N GLY A 49 -0.72 4.98 -11.58
CA GLY A 49 -1.34 6.29 -11.50
C GLY A 49 -2.40 6.43 -10.41
N ALA A 50 -2.38 5.59 -9.38
CA ALA A 50 -3.19 5.81 -8.18
C ALA A 50 -2.74 7.07 -7.42
N ASP A 51 -3.66 7.71 -6.71
CA ASP A 51 -3.41 8.97 -6.01
C ASP A 51 -2.79 8.75 -4.62
N PHE A 52 -3.21 7.70 -3.93
CA PHE A 52 -2.73 7.36 -2.60
C PHE A 52 -2.94 5.86 -2.28
N CYS A 53 -2.08 5.27 -1.47
CA CYS A 53 -2.23 3.91 -0.94
C CYS A 53 -2.18 3.89 0.58
N PHE A 54 -3.14 3.19 1.19
CA PHE A 54 -3.04 2.68 2.56
C PHE A 54 -2.58 1.24 2.48
N ALA A 55 -1.40 0.95 3.03
CA ALA A 55 -0.78 -0.36 2.96
C ALA A 55 -0.72 -0.96 4.36
N VAL A 56 -1.39 -2.09 4.58
CA VAL A 56 -1.58 -2.70 5.89
C VAL A 56 -0.68 -3.93 6.00
N GLU A 57 0.10 -4.00 7.08
CA GLU A 57 0.93 -5.16 7.41
C GLU A 57 0.84 -5.47 8.90
N VAL A 58 0.54 -6.71 9.26
CA VAL A 58 0.39 -7.13 10.65
C VAL A 58 1.75 -7.36 11.31
N PHE A 59 2.73 -7.89 10.57
CA PHE A 59 4.02 -8.25 11.12
C PHE A 59 4.95 -7.03 11.18
N LYS A 60 5.19 -6.52 12.40
CA LYS A 60 5.95 -5.28 12.64
C LYS A 60 7.30 -5.19 11.90
N PRO A 61 8.18 -6.21 11.92
CA PRO A 61 9.43 -6.14 11.16
C PRO A 61 9.22 -5.97 9.65
N MET A 62 8.15 -6.56 9.08
CA MET A 62 7.84 -6.31 7.68
C MET A 62 7.24 -4.94 7.43
N ALA A 63 6.42 -4.41 8.34
CA ALA A 63 5.92 -3.04 8.21
C ALA A 63 7.07 -2.02 8.19
N GLU A 64 8.08 -2.18 9.05
CA GLU A 64 9.28 -1.34 9.09
C GLU A 64 10.14 -1.48 7.82
N ALA A 65 10.29 -2.71 7.32
CA ALA A 65 10.97 -2.97 6.05
C ALA A 65 10.21 -2.32 4.87
N ALA A 66 8.88 -2.43 4.82
CA ALA A 66 8.04 -1.78 3.81
C ALA A 66 8.19 -0.27 3.83
N GLN A 67 8.16 0.36 5.02
CA GLN A 67 8.41 1.80 5.18
C GLN A 67 9.77 2.19 4.60
N SER A 68 10.81 1.41 4.89
CA SER A 68 12.16 1.65 4.38
C SER A 68 12.23 1.51 2.85
N ILE A 69 11.59 0.49 2.27
CA ILE A 69 11.57 0.24 0.83
C ILE A 69 10.79 1.34 0.10
N VAL A 70 9.60 1.68 0.58
CA VAL A 70 8.75 2.76 0.05
C VAL A 70 9.50 4.09 0.06
N LYS A 71 10.20 4.40 1.16
CA LYS A 71 11.03 5.60 1.28
C LYS A 71 12.18 5.61 0.27
N LYS A 72 12.92 4.50 0.16
CA LYS A 72 14.02 4.37 -0.81
C LYS A 72 13.58 4.53 -2.26
N ASN A 73 12.33 4.18 -2.57
CA ASN A 73 11.74 4.32 -3.91
C ASN A 73 10.99 5.65 -4.13
N GLY A 74 11.04 6.59 -3.17
CA GLY A 74 10.47 7.93 -3.33
C GLY A 74 8.93 8.02 -3.21
N PHE A 75 8.29 7.03 -2.56
CA PHE A 75 6.84 6.96 -2.46
C PHE A 75 6.26 7.34 -1.07
N SER A 76 7.10 7.84 -0.14
CA SER A 76 6.70 8.15 1.24
C SER A 76 5.48 9.07 1.38
N GLU A 77 5.33 10.04 0.49
CA GLU A 77 4.23 11.01 0.54
C GLU A 77 2.88 10.44 0.09
N LYS A 78 2.90 9.27 -0.57
CA LYS A 78 1.71 8.70 -1.22
C LYS A 78 1.37 7.28 -0.79
N ILE A 79 2.23 6.64 0.00
CA ILE A 79 1.97 5.32 0.59
C ILE A 79 2.11 5.44 2.11
N LYS A 80 1.00 5.24 2.82
CA LYS A 80 0.99 5.15 4.28
C LYS A 80 1.00 3.69 4.70
N ILE A 81 2.08 3.26 5.37
CA ILE A 81 2.13 1.95 6.02
C ILE A 81 1.39 2.00 7.36
N ILE A 82 0.50 1.04 7.58
CA ILE A 82 -0.26 0.85 8.82
C ILE A 82 0.14 -0.50 9.40
N ASN A 83 0.86 -0.50 10.53
CA ASN A 83 1.20 -1.74 11.21
C ASN A 83 0.05 -2.21 12.11
N LYS A 84 -0.91 -2.93 11.52
CA LYS A 84 -2.06 -3.55 12.19
C LYS A 84 -2.50 -4.78 11.41
N HIS A 85 -3.29 -5.64 12.03
CA HIS A 85 -4.12 -6.57 11.27
C HIS A 85 -5.25 -5.79 10.57
N SER A 86 -5.63 -6.17 9.36
CA SER A 86 -6.61 -5.40 8.56
C SER A 86 -8.01 -5.39 9.18
N THR A 87 -8.37 -6.40 9.95
CA THR A 87 -9.65 -6.46 10.70
C THR A 87 -9.74 -5.39 11.80
N ASP A 88 -8.61 -4.84 12.22
CA ASP A 88 -8.52 -3.88 13.32
C ASP A 88 -8.29 -2.44 12.78
N VAL A 89 -8.34 -2.27 11.46
CA VAL A 89 -8.27 -0.97 10.80
C VAL A 89 -9.67 -0.37 10.76
N THR A 90 -9.78 0.88 11.22
CA THR A 90 -11.02 1.64 11.25
C THR A 90 -10.95 2.87 10.35
N VAL A 91 -12.09 3.33 9.87
CA VAL A 91 -12.24 4.62 9.16
C VAL A 91 -12.93 5.60 10.08
N GLY A 92 -12.37 6.81 10.24
CA GLY A 92 -13.00 7.85 11.05
C GLY A 92 -12.22 9.17 11.05
N PRO A 93 -12.87 10.29 11.41
CA PRO A 93 -12.20 11.58 11.53
C PRO A 93 -11.17 11.58 12.65
N GLY A 94 -10.03 12.27 12.45
CA GLY A 94 -9.08 12.59 13.52
C GLY A 94 -8.13 11.47 13.99
N GLN A 95 -8.10 10.30 13.36
CA GLN A 95 -7.14 9.25 13.72
C GLN A 95 -5.76 9.51 13.08
N THR A 96 -4.96 10.37 13.71
CA THR A 96 -3.51 10.38 13.52
C THR A 96 -2.94 9.10 14.12
N HIS A 97 -2.10 8.40 13.35
CA HIS A 97 -1.37 7.25 13.87
C HIS A 97 -0.31 7.79 14.83
N THR A 98 -0.63 7.88 16.11
CA THR A 98 0.38 7.96 17.17
C THR A 98 1.05 6.60 17.22
N GLN A 99 2.31 6.53 16.81
CA GLN A 99 3.18 5.41 17.16
C GLN A 99 3.35 5.46 18.67
N LEU A 100 2.51 4.74 19.41
CA LEU A 100 2.82 4.39 20.79
C LEU A 100 3.96 3.36 20.71
N HIS A 101 5.18 3.86 20.82
CA HIS A 101 6.31 3.05 21.22
C HIS A 101 6.08 2.65 22.68
N GLU A 102 5.44 1.51 22.90
CA GLU A 102 5.54 0.82 24.19
C GLU A 102 6.89 0.08 24.21
N TYR A 103 7.70 0.45 25.20
CA TYR A 103 8.90 -0.27 25.66
C TYR A 103 8.48 -1.42 26.58
#